data_AF-U2JBX5-F1
#
_entry.id   AF-U2JBX5-F1
#
_cell.length_a   1.000
_cell.length_b   1.000
_cell.length_c   1.000
_cell.angle_alpha   90.00
_cell.angle_beta   90.00
_cell.angle_gamma   90.00
#
_symmetry.space_group_name_H-M   'P 1'
#
loop_
_entity.id
_entity.type
_entity.pdbx_description
1 polymer ?
#
loop_
_entity_poly.entity_id
_entity_poly.type
_entity_poly.pdbx_seq_one_letter_code
_entity_poly.pdbx_strand_id
1 'polypeptide(L)'
;MVLGTVILSASSETNWNFCKGLAAGIYADPDNCGAYYVCVPAHDGSLRTHYAICAEGMVYHPVDQLCDSKANVPPPCGTKEEKKK
;
A
#
# COMPACT_ATOMS: atom_id res chain seq x y z
N MET A 1 31.86 23.79 9.98
CA MET A 1 32.76 22.85 10.69
C MET A 1 31.91 21.64 11.03
N VAL A 2 32.07 20.57 10.23
CA VAL A 2 31.01 19.63 9.76
C VAL A 2 29.59 20.22 9.84
N LEU A 3 29.35 21.35 9.15
CA LEU A 3 29.01 21.49 7.73
C LEU A 3 27.50 21.38 7.53
N GLY A 4 26.98 22.34 6.76
CA GLY A 4 25.58 22.71 6.68
C GLY A 4 24.64 21.52 6.61
N THR A 5 23.56 21.61 7.39
CA THR A 5 22.23 21.16 7.00
C THR A 5 22.27 19.97 6.07
N VAL A 6 22.51 18.77 6.62
CA VAL A 6 22.02 17.58 5.93
C VAL A 6 20.52 17.74 5.99
N ILE A 7 19.99 18.30 4.90
CA ILE A 7 18.59 18.34 4.52
C ILE A 7 18.02 17.02 5.00
N LEU A 8 16.96 17.07 5.80
CA LEU A 8 16.17 15.92 6.22
C LEU A 8 15.95 15.08 4.96
N SER A 9 16.81 14.08 4.75
CA SER A 9 16.96 13.49 3.43
C SER A 9 15.69 12.70 3.22
N ALA A 10 14.85 13.20 2.31
CA ALA A 10 13.64 12.55 1.87
C ALA A 10 13.94 11.08 1.60
N SER A 11 13.48 10.20 2.49
CA SER A 11 13.58 8.75 2.31
C SER A 11 12.22 8.23 1.89
N SER A 12 11.94 8.43 0.59
CA SER A 12 11.13 7.57 -0.27
C SER A 12 9.71 7.24 0.21
N GLU A 13 8.72 8.07 -0.16
CA GLU A 13 7.31 7.71 -0.48
C GLU A 13 6.70 6.48 0.22
N THR A 14 6.94 6.34 1.51
CA THR A 14 6.40 5.23 2.29
C THR A 14 5.90 5.82 3.60
N ASN A 15 4.58 6.02 3.68
CA ASN A 15 3.99 6.57 4.89
C ASN A 15 4.01 5.50 6.01
N TRP A 16 5.10 5.46 6.76
CA TRP A 16 5.30 4.48 7.85
C TRP A 16 4.27 4.59 8.99
N ASN A 17 3.50 5.68 9.04
CA ASN A 17 2.38 5.87 9.97
C ASN A 17 1.02 5.54 9.35
N PHE A 18 0.94 5.01 8.12
CA PHE A 18 -0.33 4.72 7.47
C PHE A 18 -1.25 3.85 8.35
N CYS A 19 -0.68 2.83 9.00
CA CYS A 19 -1.43 1.91 9.85
C CYS A 19 -1.86 2.50 11.20
N LYS A 20 -1.50 3.75 11.51
CA LYS A 20 -1.83 4.38 12.79
C LYS A 20 -3.33 4.68 12.85
N GLY A 21 -4.05 3.93 13.70
CA GLY A 21 -5.51 4.06 13.85
C GLY A 21 -6.33 3.20 12.89
N LEU A 22 -5.66 2.37 12.08
CA LEU A 22 -6.30 1.32 11.28
C LEU A 22 -6.34 0.01 12.06
N ALA A 23 -7.09 -0.97 11.55
CA ALA A 23 -7.01 -2.35 12.01
C ALA A 23 -5.88 -3.09 11.30
N ALA A 24 -5.41 -4.21 11.88
CA ALA A 24 -4.50 -5.11 11.16
C ALA A 24 -5.17 -5.60 9.87
N GLY A 25 -4.44 -5.56 8.75
CA GLY A 25 -5.00 -5.85 7.44
C GLY A 25 -4.15 -5.33 6.29
N ILE A 26 -4.64 -5.48 5.07
CA ILE A 26 -3.98 -5.02 3.85
C ILE A 26 -4.87 -3.99 3.17
N TYR A 27 -4.28 -2.85 2.84
CA TYR A 27 -4.96 -1.67 2.33
C TYR A 27 -4.35 -1.25 0.99
N ALA A 28 -5.19 -0.89 0.03
CA ALA A 28 -4.72 -0.35 -1.24
C ALA A 28 -4.03 1.01 -1.04
N ASP A 29 -2.99 1.29 -1.81
CA ASP A 29 -2.43 2.64 -1.87
C ASP A 29 -3.34 3.53 -2.75
N PRO A 30 -3.78 4.71 -2.25
CA PRO A 30 -4.68 5.60 -2.98
C PRO A 30 -4.01 6.38 -4.12
N ASP A 31 -2.69 6.55 -4.07
CA ASP A 31 -1.89 7.26 -5.06
C ASP A 31 -1.32 6.30 -6.11
N ASN A 32 -1.09 5.04 -5.74
CA ASN A 32 -0.50 4.00 -6.58
C ASN A 32 -1.28 2.68 -6.54
N CYS A 33 -2.11 2.46 -7.56
CA CYS A 33 -2.84 1.21 -7.74
C CYS A 33 -1.97 -0.05 -7.84
N GLY A 34 -0.69 0.10 -8.20
CA GLY A 34 0.29 -0.98 -8.23
C GLY A 34 0.95 -1.24 -6.87
N ALA A 35 0.49 -0.62 -5.80
CA ALA A 35 1.06 -0.79 -4.47
C ALA A 35 -0.02 -0.88 -3.38
N TYR A 36 0.39 -1.39 -2.22
CA TYR A 36 -0.48 -1.60 -1.07
C TYR A 36 0.30 -1.53 0.24
N TYR A 37 -0.41 -1.14 1.30
CA TYR A 37 0.08 -1.13 2.67
C TYR A 37 -0.39 -2.39 3.41
N VAL A 38 0.53 -3.00 4.13
CA VAL A 38 0.26 -4.14 5.01
C VAL A 38 0.47 -3.68 6.45
N CYS A 39 -0.61 -3.71 7.22
CA CYS A 39 -0.66 -3.38 8.63
C CYS A 39 -0.63 -4.66 9.46
N VAL A 40 0.50 -4.93 10.13
CA VAL A 40 0.66 -6.12 10.98
C VAL A 40 0.92 -5.71 12.44
N PRO A 41 0.34 -6.45 13.41
CA PRO A 41 0.63 -6.22 14.82
C PRO A 41 2.08 -6.55 15.13
N ALA A 42 2.75 -5.64 15.81
CA ALA A 42 4.08 -5.82 16.38
C ALA A 42 3.99 -6.35 17.81
N HIS A 43 5.10 -6.87 18.32
CA HIS A 43 5.19 -7.40 19.68
C HIS A 43 4.89 -6.35 20.77
N ASP A 44 5.12 -5.07 20.49
CA ASP A 44 4.84 -3.96 21.41
C ASP A 44 3.37 -3.51 21.41
N GLY A 45 2.51 -4.16 20.62
CA GLY A 45 1.08 -3.83 20.50
C GLY A 45 0.78 -2.69 19.50
N SER A 46 1.80 -2.09 18.89
CA SER A 46 1.60 -1.18 17.75
C SER A 46 1.36 -1.92 16.44
N LEU A 47 0.83 -1.21 15.43
CA LEU A 47 0.79 -1.71 14.05
C LEU A 47 2.01 -1.20 13.28
N ARG A 48 2.72 -2.12 12.63
CA ARG A 48 3.76 -1.80 11.67
C ARG A 48 3.17 -1.65 10.28
N THR A 49 3.57 -0.57 9.63
CA THR A 49 3.28 -0.34 8.22
C THR A 49 4.37 -0.94 7.37
N HIS A 50 3.99 -1.84 6.47
CA HIS A 50 4.83 -2.30 5.38
C HIS A 50 4.22 -1.81 4.07
N TYR A 51 5.06 -1.44 3.12
CA TYR A 51 4.63 -1.06 1.79
C TYR A 51 5.20 -2.05 0.80
N ALA A 52 4.31 -2.55 -0.05
CA ALA A 52 4.64 -3.55 -1.04
C ALA A 52 4.12 -3.09 -2.40
N ILE A 53 4.93 -3.32 -3.42
CA ILE A 53 4.63 -2.98 -4.81
C ILE A 53 4.36 -4.29 -5.54
N CYS A 54 3.29 -4.32 -6.31
CA CYS A 54 2.94 -5.40 -7.21
C CYS A 54 3.94 -5.52 -8.36
N ALA A 55 3.92 -6.67 -9.04
CA ALA A 55 4.68 -6.84 -10.27
C ALA A 55 4.27 -5.79 -11.31
N GLU A 56 5.19 -5.47 -12.22
CA GLU A 56 4.99 -4.42 -13.21
C GLU A 56 3.71 -4.64 -14.04
N GLY A 57 2.83 -3.63 -14.07
CA GLY A 57 1.55 -3.69 -14.78
C GLY A 57 0.38 -4.35 -14.02
N MET A 58 0.63 -4.93 -12.84
CA MET A 58 -0.41 -5.45 -11.95
C MET A 58 -0.91 -4.39 -10.97
N VAL A 59 -2.11 -4.59 -10.44
CA VAL A 59 -2.74 -3.72 -9.45
C VAL A 59 -3.24 -4.53 -8.27
N TYR A 60 -3.29 -3.90 -7.10
CA TYR A 60 -3.75 -4.56 -5.88
C TYR A 60 -5.27 -4.79 -5.91
N HIS A 61 -5.71 -6.03 -5.72
CA HIS A 61 -7.10 -6.42 -5.59
C HIS A 61 -7.51 -6.38 -4.11
N PRO A 62 -8.32 -5.40 -3.64
CA PRO A 62 -8.66 -5.28 -2.23
C PRO A 62 -9.54 -6.42 -1.70
N VAL A 63 -10.36 -7.05 -2.56
CA VAL A 63 -11.19 -8.21 -2.17
C VAL A 63 -10.37 -9.50 -2.03
N ASP A 64 -9.59 -9.86 -3.05
CA ASP A 64 -8.74 -11.07 -3.02
C ASP A 64 -7.43 -10.88 -2.23
N GLN A 65 -7.13 -9.64 -1.82
CA GLN A 65 -5.93 -9.22 -1.08
C GLN A 65 -4.61 -9.64 -1.74
N LEU A 66 -4.56 -9.58 -3.08
CA LEU A 66 -3.41 -9.98 -3.89
C LEU A 66 -3.23 -9.05 -5.10
N CYS A 67 -2.04 -9.10 -5.69
CA CYS A 67 -1.77 -8.40 -6.95
C CYS A 67 -2.40 -9.17 -8.12
N ASP A 68 -3.31 -8.54 -8.83
CA ASP A 68 -3.98 -9.11 -10.00
C ASP A 68 -3.89 -8.15 -11.19
N SER A 69 -4.26 -8.65 -12.37
CA SER A 69 -4.38 -7.84 -13.57
C SER A 69 -5.52 -6.84 -13.44
N LYS A 70 -5.38 -5.64 -14.05
CA LYS A 70 -6.40 -4.59 -14.03
C LYS A 70 -7.79 -5.08 -14.45
N ALA A 71 -7.87 -6.00 -15.40
CA ALA A 71 -9.12 -6.61 -15.85
C ALA A 71 -9.88 -7.39 -14.77
N ASN A 72 -9.17 -7.85 -13.74
CA ASN A 72 -9.71 -8.63 -12.63
C ASN A 72 -9.90 -7.83 -11.35
N VAL A 73 -9.51 -6.55 -11.32
CA VAL A 73 -9.66 -5.68 -10.14
C VAL A 73 -10.82 -4.71 -10.37
N PRO A 74 -11.74 -4.53 -9.40
CA PRO A 74 -12.81 -3.55 -9.54
C PRO A 74 -12.26 -2.12 -9.60
N PRO A 75 -13.00 -1.16 -10.19
CA PRO A 75 -12.66 0.25 -10.08
C PRO A 75 -12.57 0.65 -8.59
N PRO A 76 -11.66 1.57 -8.21
CA PRO A 76 -10.99 2.58 -9.06
C PRO A 76 -9.69 2.14 -9.73
N CYS A 77 -9.06 1.04 -9.29
CA CYS A 77 -7.73 0.64 -9.76
C CYS A 77 -7.73 -0.37 -10.91
N GLY A 78 -8.86 -1.05 -11.15
CA GLY A 78 -9.01 -1.92 -12.30
C GLY A 78 -10.28 -1.63 -13.11
N THR A 79 -10.55 -2.52 -14.05
CA THR A 79 -11.64 -2.45 -15.03
C THR A 79 -12.55 -3.67 -14.95
N LYS A 80 -12.49 -4.45 -13.86
CA LYS A 80 -13.43 -5.54 -13.62
C LYS A 80 -14.79 -4.93 -13.43
N GLU A 81 -15.58 -5.00 -14.48
CA GLU A 81 -17.02 -4.83 -14.35
C GLU A 81 -17.49 -5.97 -13.46
N GLU A 82 -18.08 -5.65 -12.31
CA GLU A 82 -18.76 -6.62 -11.47
C GLU A 82 -19.79 -7.34 -12.34
N LYS A 83 -19.44 -8.52 -12.85
CA LYS A 83 -20.41 -9.44 -13.44
C LYS A 83 -21.31 -9.89 -12.30
N LYS A 84 -22.31 -9.07 -12.01
CA LYS A 84 -23.55 -9.43 -11.33
C LYS A 84 -24.19 -10.54 -12.18
N LYS A 85 -23.83 -11.79 -11.89
CA LYS A 85 -24.52 -12.96 -12.42
C LYS A 85 -25.67 -13.31 -11.49
#